data_AF-A0A1G9FWX2-F1
#
_entry.id   AF-A0A1G9FWX2-F1
#
_cell.length_a   1.000
_cell.length_b   1.000
_cell.length_c   1.000
_cell.angle_alpha   90.00
_cell.angle_beta   90.00
_cell.angle_gamma   90.00
#
_symmetry.space_group_name_H-M   'P 1'
#
loop_
_entity.id
_entity.type
_entity.pdbx_description
1 polymer ?
#
loop_
_entity_poly.entity_id
_entity_poly.type
_entity_poly.pdbx_seq_one_letter_code
_entity_poly.pdbx_strand_id
1 'polypeptide(L)'
;MSINFKNIALLDEIETANKLVRLGFGELQNIDYSNNFYFLPFQLLSQGFERLMKTYICLGYFNVHGDYPNLNYIKGLGHDLEALIRRILFEFFDDQGKYHLINDRGFLENDAELKELLYILSEFGKMARYHNFDIITANQKSSINPRDLWEQFEHKILPSGNIEKYGDRDLENEVFGDISRTIIIIFEKFVSALARQFNFGTLGDHAKQFSVHLFDFSMLYPDKLGQTDYRVSTTRFKETPKKVHKRTVLDELVRKLNRNYKSKAIRKNDYKGEWPFYAEKIIIECRNKHWCIITIEGHDYALNGSAKGKYKLESPHEAGMAKLGVSIADFISIALGL
;
A
#
# COMPACT_ATOMS: atom_id res chain seq x y z
N MET A 1 26.70 1.56 -28.13
CA MET A 1 26.04 2.45 -27.15
C MET A 1 26.92 2.49 -25.91
N SER A 2 27.29 3.68 -25.41
CA SER A 2 28.20 3.78 -24.25
C SER A 2 27.51 3.28 -22.97
N ILE A 3 28.31 2.85 -21.99
CA ILE A 3 27.82 2.41 -20.68
C ILE A 3 26.96 3.48 -19.99
N ASN A 4 27.30 4.76 -20.18
CA ASN A 4 26.54 5.88 -19.62
C ASN A 4 25.11 5.95 -20.16
N PHE A 5 24.90 5.74 -21.46
CA PHE A 5 23.55 5.70 -22.02
C PHE A 5 22.74 4.50 -21.49
N LYS A 6 23.37 3.33 -21.33
CA LYS A 6 22.73 2.15 -20.73
C LYS A 6 22.33 2.43 -19.26
N ASN A 7 23.19 3.11 -18.50
CA ASN A 7 22.91 3.49 -17.11
C ASN A 7 21.72 4.46 -17.03
N ILE A 8 21.65 5.48 -17.89
CA ILE A 8 20.51 6.42 -17.90
C ILE A 8 19.20 5.68 -18.20
N ALA A 9 19.19 4.83 -19.24
CA ALA A 9 18.00 4.05 -19.57
C ALA A 9 17.57 3.10 -18.43
N LEU A 10 18.53 2.52 -17.72
CA LEU A 10 18.24 1.67 -16.56
C LEU A 10 17.68 2.48 -15.39
N LEU A 11 18.19 3.69 -15.16
CA LEU A 11 17.68 4.59 -14.14
C LEU A 11 16.23 4.97 -14.42
N ASP A 12 15.90 5.29 -15.67
CA ASP A 12 14.53 5.60 -16.11
C ASP A 12 13.57 4.41 -15.86
N GLU A 13 14.04 3.19 -16.09
CA GLU A 13 13.28 1.97 -15.81
C GLU A 13 13.05 1.75 -14.31
N ILE A 14 14.04 2.02 -13.46
CA ILE A 14 13.92 1.94 -11.99
C ILE A 14 12.96 3.03 -11.48
N GLU A 15 13.08 4.25 -11.99
CA GLU A 15 12.19 5.35 -11.61
C GLU A 15 10.74 5.04 -12.02
N THR A 16 10.55 4.50 -13.21
CA THR A 16 9.24 4.05 -13.70
C THR A 16 8.68 2.94 -12.82
N ALA A 17 9.48 1.93 -12.49
CA ALA A 17 9.08 0.84 -11.60
C ALA A 17 8.63 1.37 -10.24
N ASN A 18 9.42 2.26 -9.62
CA ASN A 18 9.08 2.89 -8.34
C ASN A 18 7.75 3.66 -8.40
N LYS A 19 7.54 4.48 -9.44
CA LYS A 19 6.28 5.21 -9.64
C LYS A 19 5.08 4.28 -9.78
N LEU A 20 5.22 3.23 -10.60
CA LEU A 20 4.16 2.24 -10.82
C LEU A 20 3.80 1.49 -9.53
N VAL A 21 4.80 1.05 -8.77
CA VAL A 21 4.59 0.37 -7.48
C VAL A 21 3.85 1.28 -6.50
N ARG A 22 4.31 2.53 -6.31
CA ARG A 22 3.69 3.48 -5.37
C ARG A 22 2.26 3.84 -5.80
N LEU A 23 2.02 4.04 -7.10
CA LEU A 23 0.67 4.26 -7.61
C LEU A 23 -0.21 3.02 -7.42
N GLY A 24 0.32 1.82 -7.69
CA GLY A 24 -0.39 0.56 -7.46
C GLY A 24 -0.81 0.37 -6.01
N PHE A 25 0.07 0.68 -5.05
CA PHE A 25 -0.28 0.67 -3.62
C PHE A 25 -1.35 1.72 -3.29
N GLY A 26 -1.25 2.92 -3.85
CA GLY A 26 -2.26 3.96 -3.66
C GLY A 26 -3.63 3.57 -4.21
N GLU A 27 -3.68 2.94 -5.38
CA GLU A 27 -4.95 2.46 -5.96
C GLU A 27 -5.53 1.28 -5.16
N LEU A 28 -4.71 0.39 -4.59
CA LEU A 28 -5.17 -0.63 -3.64
C LEU A 28 -5.76 0.00 -2.36
N GLN A 29 -5.20 1.10 -1.88
CA GLN A 29 -5.74 1.84 -0.72
C GLN A 29 -7.02 2.61 -1.03
N ASN A 30 -7.33 2.83 -2.31
CA ASN A 30 -8.55 3.47 -2.78
C ASN A 30 -9.67 2.44 -3.07
N ILE A 31 -9.41 1.14 -2.92
CA ILE A 31 -10.45 0.13 -3.04
C ILE A 31 -11.38 0.23 -1.84
N ASP A 32 -12.67 0.29 -2.14
CA ASP A 32 -13.76 0.37 -1.18
C ASP A 32 -14.99 -0.33 -1.78
N TYR A 33 -16.09 -0.39 -1.03
CA TYR A 33 -17.32 -1.02 -1.50
C TYR A 33 -17.86 -0.43 -2.82
N SER A 34 -17.69 0.88 -3.02
CA SER A 34 -18.12 1.58 -4.23
C SER A 34 -17.12 1.46 -5.38
N ASN A 35 -15.83 1.30 -5.07
CA ASN A 35 -14.73 1.20 -6.01
C ASN A 35 -14.01 -0.14 -5.86
N ASN A 36 -14.52 -1.18 -6.53
CA ASN A 36 -13.92 -2.52 -6.59
C ASN A 36 -13.14 -2.77 -7.90
N PHE A 37 -12.59 -1.71 -8.51
CA PHE A 37 -11.91 -1.80 -9.80
C PHE A 37 -10.43 -2.24 -9.65
N TYR A 38 -10.22 -3.54 -9.39
CA TYR A 38 -8.88 -4.12 -9.20
C TYR A 38 -8.00 -4.16 -10.45
N PHE A 39 -8.56 -3.95 -11.65
CA PHE A 39 -7.80 -3.98 -12.90
C PHE A 39 -6.66 -2.94 -12.90
N LEU A 40 -6.91 -1.71 -12.43
CA LEU A 40 -5.90 -0.66 -12.40
C LEU A 40 -4.73 -0.99 -11.45
N PRO A 41 -4.94 -1.31 -10.16
CA PRO A 41 -3.83 -1.70 -9.29
C PRO A 41 -3.09 -2.94 -9.81
N PHE A 42 -3.78 -3.93 -10.39
CA PHE A 42 -3.09 -5.10 -10.99
C PHE A 42 -2.20 -4.71 -12.16
N GLN A 43 -2.69 -3.83 -13.05
CA GLN A 43 -1.91 -3.30 -14.18
C GLN A 43 -0.66 -2.55 -13.72
N LEU A 44 -0.79 -1.70 -12.68
CA LEU A 44 0.31 -0.93 -12.14
C LEU A 44 1.34 -1.84 -11.44
N LEU A 45 0.89 -2.75 -10.59
CA LEU A 45 1.78 -3.61 -9.80
C LEU A 45 2.47 -4.68 -10.63
N SER A 46 1.76 -5.35 -11.54
CA SER A 46 2.37 -6.34 -12.44
C SER A 46 3.51 -5.72 -13.24
N GLN A 47 3.29 -4.55 -13.85
CA GLN A 47 4.34 -3.84 -14.60
C GLN A 47 5.44 -3.28 -13.70
N GLY A 48 5.08 -2.72 -12.54
CA GLY A 48 6.04 -2.16 -11.59
C GLY A 48 7.02 -3.22 -11.06
N PHE A 49 6.50 -4.37 -10.63
CA PHE A 49 7.30 -5.48 -10.15
C PHE A 49 8.13 -6.14 -11.25
N GLU A 50 7.57 -6.33 -12.45
CA GLU A 50 8.32 -6.87 -13.58
C GLU A 50 9.54 -5.98 -13.91
N ARG A 51 9.34 -4.67 -14.01
CA ARG A 51 10.42 -3.70 -14.29
C ARG A 51 11.44 -3.67 -13.17
N LEU A 52 11.00 -3.65 -11.91
CA LEU A 52 11.91 -3.67 -10.75
C LEU A 52 12.79 -4.93 -10.77
N MET A 53 12.22 -6.11 -11.02
CA MET A 53 12.97 -7.35 -11.04
C MET A 53 13.89 -7.47 -12.27
N LYS A 54 13.46 -7.01 -13.45
CA LYS A 54 14.32 -7.00 -14.63
C LYS A 54 15.50 -6.04 -14.47
N THR A 55 15.28 -4.87 -13.90
CA THR A 55 16.37 -3.92 -13.60
C THR A 55 17.32 -4.46 -12.53
N TYR A 56 16.80 -5.14 -11.51
CA TYR A 56 17.61 -5.91 -10.55
C TYR A 56 18.51 -6.92 -11.29
N ILE A 57 17.92 -7.75 -12.16
CA ILE A 57 18.66 -8.78 -12.92
C ILE A 57 19.72 -8.13 -13.81
N CYS A 58 19.43 -7.00 -14.47
CA CYS A 58 20.42 -6.27 -15.27
C CYS A 58 21.65 -5.87 -14.44
N LEU A 59 21.44 -5.38 -13.21
CA LEU A 59 22.52 -4.96 -12.33
C LEU A 59 23.28 -6.14 -11.74
N GLY A 60 22.58 -7.19 -11.32
CA GLY A 60 23.23 -8.42 -10.87
C GLY A 60 24.07 -9.06 -11.98
N TYR A 61 23.54 -9.11 -13.20
CA TYR A 61 24.26 -9.58 -14.38
C TYR A 61 25.50 -8.72 -14.65
N PHE A 62 25.37 -7.39 -14.58
CA PHE A 62 26.50 -6.48 -14.74
C PHE A 62 27.58 -6.72 -13.67
N ASN A 63 27.20 -6.94 -12.42
CA ASN A 63 28.13 -7.21 -11.33
C ASN A 63 28.94 -8.50 -11.56
N VAL A 64 28.30 -9.53 -12.12
CA VAL A 64 28.96 -10.83 -12.38
C VAL A 64 29.78 -10.82 -13.67
N HIS A 65 29.32 -10.13 -14.72
CA HIS A 65 29.88 -10.26 -16.08
C HIS A 65 30.60 -9.01 -16.59
N GLY A 66 30.48 -7.86 -15.93
CA GLY A 66 31.11 -6.60 -16.34
C GLY A 66 30.44 -5.88 -17.52
N ASP A 67 29.35 -6.41 -18.07
CA ASP A 67 28.49 -5.73 -19.05
C ASP A 67 27.02 -6.12 -18.82
N TYR A 68 26.11 -5.32 -19.38
CA TYR A 68 24.67 -5.56 -19.32
C TYR A 68 24.24 -6.73 -20.19
N PRO A 69 23.14 -7.41 -19.83
CA PRO A 69 22.60 -8.49 -20.64
C PRO A 69 22.20 -8.03 -22.04
N ASN A 70 22.29 -8.94 -23.01
CA ASN A 70 21.84 -8.69 -24.36
C ASN A 70 20.32 -8.81 -24.51
N LEU A 71 19.79 -8.40 -25.67
CA LEU A 71 18.35 -8.44 -25.96
C LEU A 71 17.74 -9.83 -25.81
N ASN A 72 18.45 -10.88 -26.25
CA ASN A 72 17.94 -12.25 -26.19
C ASN A 72 17.80 -12.71 -24.74
N TYR A 73 18.74 -12.34 -23.87
CA TYR A 73 18.66 -12.59 -22.44
C TYR A 73 17.42 -11.93 -21.83
N ILE A 74 17.22 -10.63 -22.08
CA ILE A 74 16.07 -9.89 -21.55
C ILE A 74 14.73 -10.44 -22.06
N LYS A 75 14.64 -10.80 -23.34
CA LYS A 75 13.45 -11.45 -23.90
C LYS A 75 13.20 -12.82 -23.28
N GLY A 76 14.26 -13.57 -23.01
CA GLY A 76 14.20 -14.88 -22.37
C GLY A 76 13.67 -14.86 -20.93
N LEU A 77 13.75 -13.72 -20.24
CA LEU A 77 13.20 -13.58 -18.89
C LEU A 77 11.66 -13.64 -18.85
N GLY A 78 10.97 -13.33 -19.96
CA GLY A 78 9.51 -13.33 -20.01
C GLY A 78 8.86 -12.28 -19.11
N HIS A 79 7.62 -12.52 -18.69
CA HIS A 79 6.80 -11.62 -17.85
C HIS A 79 6.32 -12.29 -16.55
N ASP A 80 6.77 -13.51 -16.28
CA ASP A 80 6.34 -14.29 -15.13
C ASP A 80 7.09 -13.83 -13.88
N LEU A 81 6.38 -13.23 -12.92
CA LEU A 81 6.98 -12.64 -11.73
C LEU A 81 7.60 -13.72 -10.83
N GLU A 82 7.02 -14.91 -10.77
CA GLU A 82 7.58 -16.02 -10.00
C GLU A 82 8.86 -16.56 -10.63
N ALA A 83 8.94 -16.59 -11.96
CA ALA A 83 10.17 -16.98 -12.65
C ALA A 83 11.28 -15.94 -12.42
N LEU A 84 10.93 -14.65 -12.48
CA LEU A 84 11.87 -13.55 -12.24
C LEU A 84 12.44 -13.58 -10.81
N ILE A 85 11.59 -13.73 -9.79
CA ILE A 85 12.08 -13.77 -8.40
C ILE A 85 12.93 -15.01 -8.13
N ARG A 86 12.56 -16.18 -8.69
CA ARG A 86 13.38 -17.40 -8.61
C ARG A 86 14.77 -17.20 -9.21
N ARG A 87 14.85 -16.53 -10.36
CA ARG A 87 16.12 -16.18 -11.03
C ARG A 87 16.96 -15.25 -10.15
N ILE A 88 16.35 -14.20 -9.58
CA ILE A 88 17.01 -13.27 -8.65
C ILE A 88 17.60 -14.03 -7.47
N LEU A 89 16.80 -14.84 -6.78
CA LEU A 89 17.20 -15.56 -5.57
C LEU A 89 18.33 -16.56 -5.82
N PHE A 90 18.31 -17.21 -6.99
CA PHE A 90 19.30 -18.23 -7.36
C PHE A 90 20.64 -17.63 -7.79
N GLU A 91 20.65 -16.51 -8.52
CA GLU A 91 21.88 -16.00 -9.16
C GLU A 91 22.44 -14.71 -8.58
N PHE A 92 21.58 -13.84 -8.03
CA PHE A 92 21.94 -12.44 -7.82
C PHE A 92 21.60 -11.92 -6.42
N PHE A 93 20.82 -12.65 -5.63
CA PHE A 93 20.55 -12.28 -4.25
C PHE A 93 21.69 -12.77 -3.36
N ASP A 94 22.24 -11.87 -2.55
CA ASP A 94 23.32 -12.17 -1.60
C ASP A 94 22.92 -11.66 -0.21
N ASP A 95 22.82 -12.56 0.76
CA ASP A 95 22.49 -12.20 2.14
C ASP A 95 23.72 -11.86 2.99
N GLN A 96 24.93 -12.15 2.50
CA GLN A 96 26.20 -11.91 3.20
C GLN A 96 26.24 -12.42 4.66
N GLY A 97 25.41 -13.40 5.01
CA GLY A 97 25.25 -13.85 6.40
C GLY A 97 24.65 -12.79 7.35
N LYS A 98 24.09 -11.69 6.83
CA LYS A 98 23.49 -10.63 7.65
C LYS A 98 22.05 -10.98 8.01
N TYR A 99 21.74 -10.97 9.31
CA TYR A 99 20.43 -11.38 9.85
C TYR A 99 19.21 -10.81 9.10
N HIS A 100 19.22 -9.50 8.80
CA HIS A 100 18.10 -8.86 8.10
C HIS A 100 17.96 -9.32 6.63
N LEU A 101 19.07 -9.59 5.94
CA LEU A 101 19.04 -10.10 4.56
C LEU A 101 18.71 -11.59 4.48
N ILE A 102 19.09 -12.36 5.50
CA ILE A 102 18.67 -13.76 5.65
C ILE A 102 17.14 -13.81 5.83
N ASN A 103 16.58 -12.93 6.67
CA ASN A 103 15.13 -12.84 6.84
C ASN A 103 14.44 -12.42 5.55
N ASP A 104 15.01 -11.46 4.81
CA ASP A 104 14.49 -11.03 3.52
C ASP A 104 14.48 -12.19 2.50
N ARG A 105 15.60 -12.93 2.37
CA ARG A 105 15.66 -14.15 1.55
C ARG A 105 14.59 -15.15 1.98
N GLY A 106 14.51 -15.44 3.29
CA GLY A 106 13.56 -16.39 3.84
C GLY A 106 12.11 -16.03 3.54
N PHE A 107 11.75 -14.75 3.62
CA PHE A 107 10.45 -14.23 3.21
C PHE A 107 10.22 -14.41 1.70
N LEU A 108 11.16 -13.95 0.86
CA LEU A 108 11.04 -14.07 -0.60
C LEU A 108 10.92 -15.53 -1.08
N GLU A 109 11.59 -16.47 -0.40
CA GLU A 109 11.63 -17.88 -0.77
C GLU A 109 10.43 -18.67 -0.26
N ASN A 110 9.88 -18.34 0.91
CA ASN A 110 8.99 -19.24 1.65
C ASN A 110 7.61 -18.67 1.95
N ASP A 111 7.41 -17.36 1.86
CA ASP A 111 6.13 -16.74 2.20
C ASP A 111 5.03 -17.15 1.19
N ALA A 112 4.02 -17.86 1.69
CA ALA A 112 2.96 -18.42 0.86
C ALA A 112 2.03 -17.35 0.30
N GLU A 113 1.77 -16.28 1.08
CA GLU A 113 0.89 -15.19 0.68
C GLU A 113 1.55 -14.33 -0.41
N LEU A 114 2.86 -14.05 -0.28
CA LEU A 114 3.63 -13.42 -1.33
C LEU A 114 3.60 -14.22 -2.64
N LYS A 115 3.84 -15.54 -2.57
CA LYS A 115 3.82 -16.41 -3.76
C LYS A 115 2.47 -16.38 -4.45
N GLU A 116 1.38 -16.46 -3.69
CA GLU A 116 0.02 -16.40 -4.21
C GLU A 116 -0.28 -15.05 -4.88
N LEU A 117 0.11 -13.94 -4.24
CA LEU A 117 -0.04 -12.60 -4.83
C LEU A 117 0.78 -12.40 -6.11
N LEU A 118 2.04 -12.88 -6.14
CA LEU A 118 2.88 -12.82 -7.33
C LEU A 118 2.32 -13.68 -8.47
N TYR A 119 1.73 -14.84 -8.14
CA TYR A 119 1.05 -15.68 -9.11
C TYR A 119 -0.16 -14.96 -9.73
N ILE A 120 -1.03 -14.36 -8.91
CA ILE A 120 -2.20 -13.61 -9.40
C ILE A 120 -1.78 -12.48 -10.35
N LEU A 121 -0.78 -11.69 -9.96
CA LEU A 121 -0.25 -10.59 -10.78
C LEU A 121 0.43 -11.10 -12.07
N SER A 122 1.08 -12.27 -12.01
CA SER A 122 1.68 -12.91 -13.19
C SER A 122 0.63 -13.37 -14.20
N GLU A 123 -0.44 -14.01 -13.73
CA GLU A 123 -1.54 -14.45 -14.60
C GLU A 123 -2.27 -13.26 -15.23
N PHE A 124 -2.45 -12.19 -14.46
CA PHE A 124 -2.95 -10.92 -14.99
C PHE A 124 -2.07 -10.40 -16.14
N GLY A 125 -0.74 -10.35 -15.95
CA GLY A 125 0.20 -9.80 -16.95
C GLY A 125 0.27 -10.59 -18.27
N LYS A 126 0.15 -11.92 -18.22
CA LYS A 126 0.34 -12.83 -19.38
C LYS A 126 -0.74 -12.65 -20.45
N MET A 127 -2.00 -12.93 -20.11
CA MET A 127 -3.11 -13.02 -21.08
C MET A 127 -4.45 -12.58 -20.46
N ALA A 128 -4.59 -12.65 -19.14
CA ALA A 128 -5.88 -12.50 -18.48
C ALA A 128 -6.41 -11.04 -18.40
N ARG A 129 -5.62 -10.05 -18.82
CA ARG A 129 -6.11 -8.68 -19.12
C ARG A 129 -7.33 -8.67 -20.02
N TYR A 130 -7.46 -9.68 -20.89
CA TYR A 130 -8.54 -9.84 -21.85
C TYR A 130 -9.40 -11.08 -21.57
N HIS A 131 -9.43 -11.59 -20.33
CA HIS A 131 -10.17 -12.80 -19.98
C HIS A 131 -11.63 -12.80 -20.47
N ASN A 132 -12.32 -11.67 -20.34
CA ASN A 132 -13.70 -11.55 -20.84
C ASN A 132 -13.82 -11.76 -22.36
N PHE A 133 -12.79 -11.42 -23.15
CA PHE A 133 -12.79 -11.70 -24.58
C PHE A 133 -12.58 -13.18 -24.89
N ASP A 134 -11.82 -13.92 -24.08
CA ASP A 134 -11.74 -15.39 -24.20
C ASP A 134 -13.13 -16.02 -24.03
N ILE A 135 -13.91 -15.55 -23.04
CA ILE A 135 -15.29 -15.97 -22.82
C ILE A 135 -16.17 -15.62 -24.03
N ILE A 136 -16.14 -14.36 -24.50
CA ILE A 136 -16.95 -13.88 -25.63
C ILE A 136 -16.67 -14.71 -26.90
N THR A 137 -15.41 -15.07 -27.13
CA THR A 137 -14.98 -15.83 -28.31
C THR A 137 -15.11 -17.34 -28.17
N ALA A 138 -15.60 -17.84 -27.03
CA ALA A 138 -15.64 -19.26 -26.69
C ALA A 138 -14.27 -19.96 -26.88
N ASN A 139 -13.19 -19.26 -26.51
CA ASN A 139 -11.84 -19.81 -26.60
C ASN A 139 -11.73 -21.09 -25.73
N GLN A 140 -11.34 -22.21 -26.35
CA GLN A 140 -11.28 -23.52 -25.67
C GLN A 140 -10.19 -23.60 -24.59
N LYS A 141 -9.23 -22.66 -24.58
CA LYS A 141 -8.25 -22.47 -23.52
C LYS A 141 -8.48 -21.12 -22.85
N SER A 142 -9.57 -21.00 -22.10
CA SER A 142 -9.85 -19.79 -21.33
C SER A 142 -8.70 -19.51 -20.37
N SER A 143 -8.23 -18.25 -20.35
CA SER A 143 -7.26 -17.79 -19.36
C SER A 143 -7.86 -17.87 -17.94
N ILE A 144 -7.01 -17.94 -16.92
CA ILE A 144 -7.47 -17.90 -15.52
C ILE A 144 -7.96 -16.49 -15.20
N ASN A 145 -9.11 -16.35 -14.51
CA ASN A 145 -9.62 -15.07 -14.07
C ASN A 145 -8.85 -14.59 -12.81
N PRO A 146 -7.99 -13.55 -12.89
CA PRO A 146 -7.19 -13.10 -11.75
C PRO A 146 -8.06 -12.45 -10.68
N ARG A 147 -9.26 -11.96 -11.05
CA ARG A 147 -10.22 -11.42 -10.10
C ARG A 147 -10.73 -12.49 -9.15
N ASP A 148 -11.08 -13.67 -9.67
CA ASP A 148 -11.60 -14.76 -8.83
C ASP A 148 -10.53 -15.28 -7.87
N LEU A 149 -9.27 -15.34 -8.33
CA LEU A 149 -8.14 -15.69 -7.46
C LEU A 149 -7.91 -14.64 -6.37
N TRP A 150 -8.04 -13.36 -6.73
CA TRP A 150 -7.90 -12.27 -5.77
C TRP A 150 -9.00 -12.26 -4.72
N GLU A 151 -10.25 -12.45 -5.12
CA GLU A 151 -11.39 -12.53 -4.19
C GLU A 151 -11.20 -13.72 -3.22
N GLN A 152 -10.70 -14.86 -3.70
CA GLN A 152 -10.32 -16.00 -2.85
C GLN A 152 -9.21 -15.64 -1.86
N PHE A 153 -8.18 -14.91 -2.31
CA PHE A 153 -7.10 -14.43 -1.44
C PHE A 153 -7.63 -13.49 -0.36
N GLU A 154 -8.47 -12.52 -0.72
CA GLU A 154 -9.09 -11.58 0.24
C GLU A 154 -9.91 -12.34 1.29
N HIS A 155 -10.75 -13.29 0.88
CA HIS A 155 -11.50 -14.14 1.81
C HIS A 155 -10.61 -14.93 2.77
N LYS A 156 -9.43 -15.37 2.32
CA LYS A 156 -8.46 -16.10 3.14
C LYS A 156 -7.79 -15.21 4.19
N ILE A 157 -7.43 -13.98 3.85
CA ILE A 157 -6.71 -13.07 4.77
C ILE A 157 -7.65 -12.28 5.68
N LEU A 158 -8.96 -12.32 5.42
CA LEU A 158 -9.95 -11.70 6.27
C LEU A 158 -9.98 -12.35 7.67
N PRO A 159 -9.75 -11.58 8.76
CA PRO A 159 -9.80 -12.14 10.10
C PRO A 159 -11.21 -12.64 10.43
N SER A 160 -11.31 -13.89 10.89
CA SER A 160 -12.59 -14.55 11.21
C SER A 160 -13.38 -13.84 12.33
N GLY A 161 -12.73 -12.97 13.11
CA GLY A 161 -13.33 -12.18 14.18
C GLY A 161 -13.91 -10.82 13.78
N ASN A 162 -13.77 -10.39 12.53
CA ASN A 162 -14.24 -9.06 12.09
C ASN A 162 -15.70 -9.02 11.64
N ILE A 163 -16.47 -10.12 11.74
CA ILE A 163 -17.87 -10.24 11.24
C ILE A 163 -18.76 -9.10 11.76
N GLU A 164 -18.55 -8.66 13.00
CA GLU A 164 -19.30 -7.54 13.59
C GLU A 164 -19.03 -6.19 12.91
N LYS A 165 -17.80 -5.95 12.41
CA LYS A 165 -17.46 -4.72 11.67
C LYS A 165 -18.16 -4.62 10.31
N TYR A 166 -18.46 -5.75 9.66
CA TYR A 166 -19.17 -5.76 8.38
C TYR A 166 -20.62 -5.28 8.51
N GLY A 167 -21.21 -5.38 9.70
CA GLY A 167 -22.54 -4.87 9.98
C GLY A 167 -22.59 -3.36 10.23
N ASP A 168 -21.45 -2.73 10.53
CA ASP A 168 -21.37 -1.32 10.86
C ASP A 168 -20.89 -0.48 9.66
N ARG A 169 -21.80 0.36 9.14
CA ARG A 169 -21.49 1.27 8.03
C ARG A 169 -20.43 2.31 8.37
N ASP A 170 -20.22 2.62 9.66
CA ASP A 170 -19.17 3.55 10.07
C ASP A 170 -17.78 2.89 10.02
N LEU A 171 -17.71 1.55 9.97
CA LEU A 171 -16.47 0.75 9.96
C LEU A 171 -16.21 0.02 8.64
N GLU A 172 -17.07 0.17 7.63
CA GLU A 172 -16.94 -0.48 6.32
C GLU A 172 -15.59 -0.19 5.63
N ASN A 173 -15.14 1.07 5.69
CA ASN A 173 -13.84 1.48 5.18
C ASN A 173 -12.66 0.86 5.94
N GLU A 174 -12.86 0.46 7.21
CA GLU A 174 -11.83 -0.22 7.99
C GLU A 174 -11.61 -1.65 7.50
N VAL A 175 -12.67 -2.35 7.08
CA VAL A 175 -12.57 -3.72 6.57
C VAL A 175 -11.73 -3.78 5.29
N PHE A 176 -12.07 -2.95 4.29
CA PHE A 176 -11.26 -2.84 3.07
C PHE A 176 -9.87 -2.29 3.38
N GLY A 177 -9.76 -1.39 4.37
CA GLY A 177 -8.50 -0.92 4.90
C GLY A 177 -7.62 -2.03 5.48
N ASP A 178 -8.19 -2.98 6.23
CA ASP A 178 -7.48 -4.11 6.85
C ASP A 178 -6.92 -5.06 5.77
N ILE A 179 -7.74 -5.40 4.77
CA ILE A 179 -7.33 -6.20 3.60
C ILE A 179 -6.18 -5.50 2.86
N SER A 180 -6.41 -4.24 2.47
CA SER A 180 -5.45 -3.44 1.72
C SER A 180 -4.14 -3.28 2.48
N ARG A 181 -4.21 -3.00 3.79
CA ARG A 181 -3.03 -2.90 4.67
C ARG A 181 -2.25 -4.21 4.73
N THR A 182 -2.92 -5.34 4.86
CA THR A 182 -2.27 -6.66 4.91
C THR A 182 -1.52 -6.95 3.62
N ILE A 183 -2.17 -6.72 2.47
CA ILE A 183 -1.56 -6.89 1.14
C ILE A 183 -0.37 -5.94 0.95
N ILE A 184 -0.52 -4.68 1.35
CA ILE A 184 0.55 -3.68 1.27
C ILE A 184 1.74 -4.06 2.14
N ILE A 185 1.52 -4.60 3.34
CA ILE A 185 2.62 -5.09 4.19
C ILE A 185 3.44 -6.17 3.46
N ILE A 186 2.77 -7.10 2.79
CA ILE A 186 3.44 -8.18 2.03
C ILE A 186 4.25 -7.58 0.86
N PHE A 187 3.64 -6.68 0.09
CA PHE A 187 4.32 -6.04 -1.03
C PHE A 187 5.43 -5.07 -0.61
N GLU A 188 5.26 -4.34 0.49
CA GLU A 188 6.32 -3.51 1.06
C GLU A 188 7.51 -4.37 1.47
N LYS A 189 7.30 -5.50 2.15
CA LYS A 189 8.39 -6.44 2.48
C LYS A 189 9.09 -6.92 1.21
N PHE A 190 8.34 -7.29 0.17
CA PHE A 190 8.88 -7.74 -1.12
C PHE A 190 9.78 -6.68 -1.76
N VAL A 191 9.28 -5.45 -1.92
CA VAL A 191 10.04 -4.36 -2.54
C VAL A 191 11.21 -3.95 -1.67
N SER A 192 11.05 -3.94 -0.34
CA SER A 192 12.11 -3.59 0.62
C SER A 192 13.25 -4.60 0.58
N ALA A 193 12.95 -5.89 0.53
CA ALA A 193 13.94 -6.96 0.43
C ALA A 193 14.82 -6.80 -0.82
N LEU A 194 14.21 -6.50 -1.97
CA LEU A 194 14.94 -6.21 -3.20
C LEU A 194 15.72 -4.89 -3.11
N ALA A 195 15.09 -3.81 -2.63
CA ALA A 195 15.71 -2.49 -2.53
C ALA A 195 16.94 -2.47 -1.63
N ARG A 196 16.93 -3.20 -0.50
CA ARG A 196 18.09 -3.31 0.39
C ARG A 196 19.33 -3.89 -0.28
N GLN A 197 19.18 -4.74 -1.31
CA GLN A 197 20.31 -5.28 -2.05
C GLN A 197 21.04 -4.19 -2.87
N PHE A 198 20.29 -3.21 -3.39
CA PHE A 198 20.87 -2.01 -4.03
C PHE A 198 21.57 -1.15 -2.99
N ASN A 199 20.87 -0.81 -1.90
CA ASN A 199 21.33 0.15 -0.90
C ASN A 199 22.53 -0.35 -0.09
N PHE A 200 22.57 -1.64 0.27
CA PHE A 200 23.67 -2.21 1.04
C PHE A 200 24.81 -2.75 0.20
N GLY A 201 24.68 -2.70 -1.14
CA GLY A 201 25.76 -3.07 -2.05
C GLY A 201 25.95 -4.55 -2.30
N THR A 202 25.02 -5.39 -1.84
CA THR A 202 25.11 -6.83 -2.05
C THR A 202 24.85 -7.21 -3.51
N LEU A 203 24.18 -6.33 -4.27
CA LEU A 203 24.05 -6.42 -5.73
C LEU A 203 25.24 -5.81 -6.51
N GLY A 204 26.30 -5.40 -5.81
CA GLY A 204 27.49 -4.77 -6.38
C GLY A 204 27.53 -3.25 -6.24
N ASP A 205 28.73 -2.67 -6.28
CA ASP A 205 28.94 -1.22 -6.09
C ASP A 205 28.32 -0.37 -7.20
N HIS A 206 28.22 -0.93 -8.42
CA HIS A 206 27.52 -0.26 -9.52
C HIS A 206 26.03 -0.08 -9.21
N ALA A 207 25.38 -1.09 -8.61
CA ALA A 207 23.97 -1.05 -8.25
C ALA A 207 23.64 0.03 -7.21
N LYS A 208 24.57 0.36 -6.29
CA LYS A 208 24.39 1.43 -5.30
C LYS A 208 24.11 2.79 -5.95
N GLN A 209 24.64 3.04 -7.14
CA GLN A 209 24.44 4.32 -7.84
C GLN A 209 22.97 4.56 -8.23
N PHE A 210 22.15 3.50 -8.25
CA PHE A 210 20.73 3.54 -8.61
C PHE A 210 19.81 3.54 -7.39
N SER A 211 20.35 3.44 -6.18
CA SER A 211 19.58 3.17 -4.96
C SER A 211 18.68 4.34 -4.53
N VAL A 212 18.94 5.56 -5.02
CA VAL A 212 18.21 6.78 -4.61
C VAL A 212 16.70 6.67 -4.82
N HIS A 213 16.25 6.03 -5.91
CA HIS A 213 14.83 5.90 -6.22
C HIS A 213 14.12 4.83 -5.39
N LEU A 214 14.88 3.93 -4.74
CA LEU A 214 14.35 2.84 -3.92
C LEU A 214 14.67 3.03 -2.42
N PHE A 215 15.29 4.16 -2.06
CA PHE A 215 15.78 4.41 -0.71
C PHE A 215 14.67 4.33 0.34
N ASP A 216 13.52 4.95 0.08
CA ASP A 216 12.36 4.91 0.99
C ASP A 216 11.96 3.47 1.32
N PHE A 217 11.88 2.60 0.31
CA PHE A 217 11.56 1.18 0.49
C PHE A 217 12.66 0.45 1.26
N SER A 218 13.94 0.71 0.98
CA SER A 218 15.04 0.07 1.71
C SER A 218 15.00 0.34 3.22
N MET A 219 14.40 1.47 3.63
CA MET A 219 14.28 1.95 5.00
C MET A 219 12.94 1.60 5.67
N LEU A 220 12.08 0.81 5.01
CA LEU A 220 10.88 0.25 5.64
C LEU A 220 11.28 -0.94 6.53
N TYR A 221 11.17 -0.75 7.84
CA TYR A 221 11.38 -1.77 8.86
C TYR A 221 10.04 -2.26 9.41
N PRO A 222 10.00 -3.39 10.14
CA PRO A 222 8.75 -4.01 10.59
C PRO A 222 7.79 -3.07 11.33
N ASP A 223 8.32 -2.10 12.07
CA ASP A 223 7.58 -1.09 12.83
C ASP A 223 6.92 -0.01 11.96
N LYS A 224 7.22 0.05 10.66
CA LYS A 224 6.67 1.03 9.70
C LYS A 224 5.79 0.41 8.62
N LEU A 225 5.77 -0.93 8.51
CA LEU A 225 5.01 -1.62 7.47
C LEU A 225 3.51 -1.34 7.58
N GLY A 226 2.87 -1.11 6.44
CA GLY A 226 1.44 -0.83 6.31
C GLY A 226 1.01 0.53 6.85
N GLN A 227 1.95 1.44 7.14
CA GLN A 227 1.64 2.76 7.70
C GLN A 227 1.76 3.91 6.69
N THR A 228 2.24 3.64 5.48
CA THR A 228 2.41 4.67 4.46
C THR A 228 1.09 4.90 3.73
N ASP A 229 0.64 6.15 3.64
CA ASP A 229 -0.47 6.54 2.76
C ASP A 229 0.05 6.81 1.35
N TYR A 230 -0.08 5.81 0.47
CA TYR A 230 0.31 5.90 -0.93
C TYR A 230 -0.72 6.62 -1.80
N ARG A 231 -1.96 6.80 -1.32
CA ARG A 231 -3.04 7.49 -2.07
C ARG A 231 -2.65 8.91 -2.42
N VAL A 232 -1.78 9.54 -1.65
CA VAL A 232 -1.21 10.88 -1.93
C VAL A 232 -0.63 11.02 -3.34
N SER A 233 -0.23 9.90 -3.96
CA SER A 233 0.31 9.89 -5.33
C SER A 233 -0.78 9.81 -6.40
N THR A 234 -1.97 9.30 -6.06
CA THR A 234 -3.09 9.01 -6.99
C THR A 234 -3.81 10.28 -7.44
N THR A 235 -4.32 10.26 -8.66
CA THR A 235 -5.11 11.38 -9.21
C THR A 235 -6.41 11.56 -8.44
N ARG A 236 -7.12 10.46 -8.11
CA ARG A 236 -8.37 10.48 -7.34
C ARG A 236 -8.20 11.24 -6.02
N PHE A 237 -7.15 10.95 -5.26
CA PHE A 237 -6.90 11.64 -3.98
C PHE A 237 -6.55 13.12 -4.15
N LYS A 238 -5.86 13.49 -5.23
CA LYS A 238 -5.50 14.88 -5.54
C LYS A 238 -6.69 15.72 -6.01
N GLU A 239 -7.60 15.11 -6.78
CA GLU A 239 -8.74 15.80 -7.38
C GLU A 239 -9.99 15.82 -6.48
N THR A 240 -10.08 14.90 -5.50
CA THR A 240 -11.19 14.90 -4.55
C THR A 240 -11.15 16.17 -3.70
N PRO A 241 -12.19 17.04 -3.76
CA PRO A 241 -12.20 18.28 -3.01
C PRO A 241 -12.32 17.97 -1.52
N LYS A 242 -11.24 18.22 -0.78
CA LYS A 242 -11.16 17.95 0.65
C LYS A 242 -12.09 18.85 1.43
N LYS A 243 -13.18 18.31 1.98
CA LYS A 243 -14.14 19.05 2.81
C LYS A 243 -13.69 19.08 4.25
N VAL A 244 -12.67 19.91 4.51
CA VAL A 244 -12.05 20.05 5.82
C VAL A 244 -12.39 21.41 6.42
N HIS A 245 -12.89 21.42 7.66
CA HIS A 245 -13.17 22.66 8.38
C HIS A 245 -11.98 23.03 9.27
N LYS A 246 -11.31 24.14 8.98
CA LYS A 246 -10.25 24.68 9.84
C LYS A 246 -10.88 25.38 11.05
N ARG A 247 -10.53 24.95 12.27
CA ARG A 247 -11.03 25.53 13.52
C ARG A 247 -10.62 27.00 13.66
N THR A 248 -11.59 27.82 14.06
CA THR A 248 -11.41 29.23 14.39
C THR A 248 -11.44 29.46 15.91
N VAL A 249 -11.06 30.66 16.34
CA VAL A 249 -11.19 31.08 17.75
C VAL A 249 -12.65 31.01 18.21
N LEU A 250 -13.60 31.34 17.33
CA LEU A 250 -15.03 31.24 17.63
C LEU A 250 -15.44 29.79 17.88
N ASP A 251 -14.94 28.84 17.08
CA ASP A 251 -15.25 27.42 17.26
C ASP A 251 -14.72 26.88 18.59
N GLU A 252 -13.55 27.33 19.03
CA GLU A 252 -12.99 26.97 20.34
C GLU A 252 -13.81 27.57 21.50
N LEU A 253 -14.34 28.78 21.34
CA LEU A 253 -15.26 29.37 22.31
C LEU A 253 -16.58 28.59 22.36
N VAL A 254 -17.15 28.23 21.21
CA VAL A 254 -18.38 27.44 21.13
C VAL A 254 -18.19 26.06 21.78
N ARG A 255 -17.08 25.37 21.51
CA ARG A 255 -16.74 24.10 22.16
C ARG A 255 -16.76 24.19 23.69
N LYS A 256 -16.26 25.29 24.25
CA LYS A 256 -16.17 25.49 25.70
C LYS A 256 -17.48 25.94 26.34
N LEU A 257 -18.25 26.78 25.65
CA LEU A 257 -19.43 27.45 26.21
C LEU A 257 -20.74 26.71 25.92
N ASN A 258 -20.81 25.96 24.82
CA ASN A 258 -22.03 25.25 24.44
C ASN A 258 -22.23 24.01 25.32
N ARG A 259 -23.28 24.01 26.14
CA ARG A 259 -23.61 22.90 27.06
C ARG A 259 -23.88 21.57 26.36
N ASN A 260 -24.28 21.61 25.08
CA ASN A 260 -24.56 20.42 24.29
C ASN A 260 -23.30 19.83 23.65
N TYR A 261 -22.15 20.49 23.81
CA TYR A 261 -20.87 20.03 23.25
C TYR A 261 -20.03 19.53 24.42
N LYS A 262 -19.58 18.28 24.29
CA LYS A 262 -18.66 17.66 25.24
C LYS A 262 -17.41 17.28 24.49
N SER A 263 -16.23 17.58 25.04
CA SER A 263 -14.97 17.32 24.35
C SER A 263 -13.89 16.83 25.31
N LYS A 264 -12.95 16.05 24.77
CA LYS A 264 -11.81 15.50 25.49
C LYS A 264 -10.59 15.47 24.59
N ALA A 265 -9.46 15.94 25.10
CA ALA A 265 -8.18 15.80 24.43
C ALA A 265 -7.55 14.43 24.79
N ILE A 266 -6.96 13.77 23.79
CA ILE A 266 -6.27 12.48 23.96
C ILE A 266 -4.90 12.60 23.30
N ARG A 267 -3.85 12.13 23.99
CA ARG A 267 -2.49 12.03 23.43
C ARG A 267 -2.18 10.57 23.14
N LYS A 268 -1.33 10.35 22.14
CA LYS A 268 -0.86 9.02 21.74
C LYS A 268 -0.28 8.22 22.91
N ASN A 269 0.57 8.84 23.72
CA ASN A 269 1.21 8.18 24.88
C ASN A 269 0.22 7.81 26.00
N ASP A 270 -0.96 8.42 26.02
CA ASP A 270 -1.98 8.17 27.05
C ASP A 270 -3.01 7.10 26.58
N TYR A 271 -2.94 6.71 25.31
CA TYR A 271 -3.89 5.76 24.70
C TYR A 271 -3.40 4.32 24.86
N LYS A 272 -4.29 3.46 25.37
CA LYS A 272 -4.02 2.02 25.51
C LYS A 272 -4.57 1.31 24.28
N GLY A 273 -3.73 1.10 23.27
CA GLY A 273 -4.10 0.41 22.03
C GLY A 273 -3.24 0.85 20.85
N GLU A 274 -3.56 0.34 19.66
CA GLU A 274 -2.92 0.83 18.43
C GLU A 274 -3.44 2.24 18.11
N TRP A 275 -2.53 3.21 17.98
CA TRP A 275 -2.90 4.60 17.70
C TRP A 275 -3.17 4.80 16.20
N PRO A 276 -4.40 5.16 15.79
CA PRO A 276 -4.77 5.24 14.37
C PRO A 276 -4.31 6.51 13.68
N PHE A 277 -4.02 7.59 14.41
CA PHE A 277 -3.76 8.90 13.79
C PHE A 277 -2.27 9.14 13.52
N TYR A 278 -1.94 9.89 12.47
CA TYR A 278 -0.55 10.33 12.26
C TYR A 278 -0.13 11.42 13.27
N ALA A 279 -1.09 12.19 13.78
CA ALA A 279 -0.84 13.23 14.79
C ALA A 279 -0.64 12.66 16.20
N GLU A 280 0.18 13.33 17.01
CA GLU A 280 0.50 12.93 18.39
C GLU A 280 -0.62 13.24 19.41
N LYS A 281 -1.54 14.14 19.05
CA LYS A 281 -2.65 14.58 19.89
C LYS A 281 -3.87 14.85 19.04
N ILE A 282 -5.03 14.44 19.55
CA ILE A 282 -6.34 14.70 18.96
C ILE A 282 -7.30 15.24 20.01
N ILE A 283 -8.40 15.85 19.55
CA ILE A 283 -9.51 16.25 20.41
C ILE A 283 -10.77 15.62 19.85
N ILE A 284 -11.43 14.76 20.64
CA ILE A 284 -12.75 14.25 20.30
C ILE A 284 -13.82 15.15 20.90
N GLU A 285 -14.95 15.26 20.20
CA GLU A 285 -16.07 16.10 20.57
C GLU A 285 -17.38 15.40 20.20
N CYS A 286 -18.32 15.34 21.14
CA CYS A 286 -19.68 14.89 20.88
C CYS A 286 -20.62 16.08 20.97
N ARG A 287 -21.33 16.35 19.86
CA ARG A 287 -22.33 17.41 19.75
C ARG A 287 -23.72 16.79 19.83
N ASN A 288 -24.54 17.33 20.73
CA ASN A 288 -25.94 16.93 20.92
C ASN A 288 -26.12 15.41 21.14
N LYS A 289 -25.14 14.74 21.77
CA LYS A 289 -25.15 13.31 22.14
C LYS A 289 -25.05 12.28 21.02
N HIS A 290 -24.84 12.67 19.76
CA HIS A 290 -24.79 11.71 18.65
C HIS A 290 -23.88 12.11 17.48
N TRP A 291 -23.51 13.38 17.32
CA TRP A 291 -22.57 13.80 16.29
C TRP A 291 -21.15 13.80 16.85
N CYS A 292 -20.36 12.81 16.46
CA CYS A 292 -18.97 12.65 16.91
C CYS A 292 -18.02 13.30 15.90
N ILE A 293 -17.18 14.20 16.38
CA ILE A 293 -16.21 14.96 15.61
C ILE A 293 -14.84 14.78 16.24
N ILE A 294 -13.81 14.76 15.41
CA ILE A 294 -12.42 14.77 15.85
C ILE A 294 -11.70 15.96 15.23
N THR A 295 -10.93 16.66 16.06
CA THR A 295 -10.01 17.69 15.62
C THR A 295 -8.59 17.14 15.60
N ILE A 296 -7.95 17.19 14.44
CA ILE A 296 -6.57 16.77 14.20
C ILE A 296 -5.83 17.97 13.60
N GLU A 297 -4.74 18.41 14.22
CA GLU A 297 -3.91 19.54 13.75
C GLU A 297 -4.72 20.81 13.40
N GLY A 298 -5.75 21.11 14.21
CA GLY A 298 -6.59 22.30 14.04
C GLY A 298 -7.69 22.18 12.98
N HIS A 299 -7.95 20.98 12.46
CA HIS A 299 -8.97 20.71 11.45
C HIS A 299 -9.99 19.68 11.96
N ASP A 300 -11.27 19.90 11.65
CA ASP A 300 -12.37 19.01 12.04
C ASP A 300 -12.66 17.95 10.98
N TYR A 301 -12.87 16.72 11.46
CA TYR A 301 -13.26 15.54 10.69
C TYR A 301 -14.44 14.85 11.38
N ALA A 302 -15.24 14.12 10.61
CA ALA A 302 -16.35 13.33 11.14
C ALA A 302 -15.85 11.97 11.67
N LEU A 303 -16.15 11.67 12.94
CA LEU A 303 -15.87 10.33 13.51
C LEU A 303 -16.95 9.31 13.18
N ASN A 304 -18.18 9.73 12.89
CA ASN A 304 -19.28 8.84 12.55
C ASN A 304 -20.12 9.36 11.36
N GLY A 305 -20.90 8.48 10.74
CA GLY A 305 -21.70 8.77 9.56
C GLY A 305 -22.74 9.87 9.78
N SER A 306 -23.27 9.96 10.99
CA SER A 306 -24.20 11.02 11.40
C SER A 306 -23.55 12.41 11.35
N ALA A 307 -22.33 12.55 11.88
CA ALA A 307 -21.58 13.81 11.81
C ALA A 307 -21.15 14.14 10.37
N LYS A 308 -20.72 13.13 9.59
CA LYS A 308 -20.39 13.27 8.17
C LYS A 308 -21.58 13.80 7.37
N GLY A 309 -22.76 13.21 7.56
CA GLY A 309 -24.00 13.64 6.89
C GLY A 309 -24.42 15.07 7.25
N LYS A 310 -24.33 15.42 8.54
CA LYS A 310 -24.76 16.73 9.08
C LYS A 310 -23.82 17.87 8.74
N TYR A 311 -22.51 17.67 8.97
CA TYR A 311 -21.49 18.71 8.86
C TYR A 311 -20.73 18.69 7.53
N LYS A 312 -20.97 17.67 6.68
CA LYS A 312 -20.29 17.48 5.39
C LYS A 312 -18.76 17.40 5.52
N LEU A 313 -18.28 16.90 6.65
CA LEU A 313 -16.86 16.66 6.92
C LEU A 313 -16.43 15.27 6.43
N GLU A 314 -15.18 15.14 6.02
CA GLU A 314 -14.56 13.85 5.69
C GLU A 314 -14.26 13.03 6.96
N SER A 315 -14.15 11.71 6.82
CA SER A 315 -13.60 10.88 7.90
C SER A 315 -12.07 11.04 7.99
N PRO A 316 -11.45 10.73 9.15
CA PRO A 316 -9.99 10.75 9.28
C PRO A 316 -9.27 9.87 8.26
N HIS A 317 -9.81 8.69 7.94
CA HIS A 317 -9.23 7.79 6.94
C HIS A 317 -9.33 8.36 5.52
N GLU A 318 -10.48 8.92 5.14
CA GLU A 318 -10.68 9.55 3.83
C GLU A 318 -9.75 10.74 3.63
N ALA A 319 -9.57 11.55 4.67
CA ALA A 319 -8.71 12.73 4.63
C ALA A 319 -7.20 12.40 4.63
N GLY A 320 -6.81 11.14 4.89
CA GLY A 320 -5.41 10.72 5.05
C GLY A 320 -4.79 11.12 6.40
N MET A 321 -5.62 11.35 7.42
CA MET A 321 -5.18 11.71 8.77
C MET A 321 -5.12 10.52 9.73
N ALA A 322 -5.76 9.41 9.35
CA ALA A 322 -5.67 8.12 10.03
C ALA A 322 -5.08 7.04 9.11
N LYS A 323 -4.37 6.10 9.72
CA LYS A 323 -3.82 4.90 9.10
C LYS A 323 -4.97 4.00 8.65
N LEU A 324 -4.98 3.64 7.36
CA LEU A 324 -5.93 2.68 6.82
C LEU A 324 -5.76 1.32 7.49
N GLY A 325 -6.86 0.64 7.80
CA GLY A 325 -6.84 -0.63 8.53
C GLY A 325 -6.39 -0.53 9.99
N VAL A 326 -6.50 0.66 10.60
CA VAL A 326 -6.47 0.83 12.06
C VAL A 326 -7.82 1.39 12.49
N SER A 327 -8.45 0.74 13.46
CA SER A 327 -9.81 1.10 13.88
C SER A 327 -9.87 2.43 14.62
N ILE A 328 -10.93 3.20 14.35
CA ILE A 328 -11.29 4.41 15.12
C ILE A 328 -12.54 4.19 15.99
N ALA A 329 -13.10 2.97 16.04
CA ALA A 329 -14.33 2.65 16.76
C ALA A 329 -14.27 3.03 18.25
N ASP A 330 -13.13 2.83 18.88
CA ASP A 330 -12.89 3.22 20.28
C ASP A 330 -13.08 4.74 20.47
N PHE A 331 -12.63 5.56 19.51
CA PHE A 331 -12.78 7.01 19.58
C PHE A 331 -14.23 7.46 19.36
N ILE A 332 -15.02 6.73 18.57
CA ILE A 332 -16.47 6.94 18.45
C ILE A 332 -17.14 6.66 19.80
N SER A 333 -16.79 5.54 20.43
CA SER A 333 -17.33 5.11 21.72
C SER A 333 -16.97 6.08 22.85
N ILE A 334 -15.71 6.52 22.90
CA ILE A 334 -15.27 7.53 23.89
C ILE A 334 -16.03 8.83 23.66
N ALA A 335 -16.22 9.28 22.41
CA ALA A 335 -16.96 10.51 22.13
C ALA A 335 -18.43 10.41 22.57
N LEU A 336 -19.12 9.31 22.25
CA LEU A 336 -20.51 9.09 22.67
C LEU A 336 -20.68 9.00 24.20
N GLY A 337 -19.63 8.60 24.92
CA GLY A 337 -19.62 8.53 26.38
C GLY A 337 -19.31 9.84 27.12
N LEU A 338 -19.03 10.96 26.42
CA LEU A 338 -18.81 12.28 27.01
C LEU A 338 -20.13 13.00 27.37
#